data_AF-A0A645GEK3-F1
#
_entry.id   AF-A0A645GEK3-F1
#
_cell.length_a   1.000
_cell.length_b   1.000
_cell.length_c   1.000
_cell.angle_alpha   90.00
_cell.angle_beta   90.00
_cell.angle_gamma   90.00
#
_symmetry.space_group_name_H-M   'P 1'
#
loop_
_entity.id
_entity.type
_entity.pdbx_description
1 polymer ?
#
loop_
_entity_poly.entity_id
_entity_poly.type
_entity_poly.pdbx_seq_one_letter_code
_entity_poly.pdbx_strand_id
1 'polypeptide(L)'
;MHALKVAGADIIKIFPAASVDISHFNALMGPLGVTPFMAVGGVNQDNADTFLKNGAQFVGIGSGIFEKEDIQACNINNLKKSLAAFHEKLSN
;
A
#
# COMPACT_ATOMS: atom_id res chain seq x y z
N MET A 1 -7.90 16.82 -1.54
CA MET A 1 -7.95 15.78 -2.59
C MET A 1 -8.47 16.31 -3.92
N HIS A 2 -9.62 16.99 -3.99
CA HIS A 2 -10.11 17.60 -5.24
C HIS A 2 -9.08 18.54 -5.90
N ALA A 3 -8.48 19.46 -5.13
CA ALA A 3 -7.43 20.35 -5.64
C ALA A 3 -6.21 19.59 -6.20
N LEU A 4 -5.79 18.49 -5.54
CA LEU A 4 -4.68 17.66 -6.03
C LEU A 4 -5.04 16.98 -7.35
N LYS A 5 -6.27 16.50 -7.49
CA LYS A 5 -6.78 15.90 -8.73
C LYS A 5 -6.81 16.93 -9.86
N VAL A 6 -7.33 18.13 -9.59
CA VAL A 6 -7.36 19.23 -10.58
C VAL A 6 -5.96 19.68 -10.96
N ALA A 7 -5.02 19.66 -10.01
CA ALA A 7 -3.61 19.94 -10.25
C ALA A 7 -2.87 18.82 -11.03
N GLY A 8 -3.54 17.71 -11.38
CA GLY A 8 -2.98 16.65 -12.21
C GLY A 8 -2.14 15.63 -11.45
N ALA A 9 -2.38 15.40 -10.16
CA ALA A 9 -1.66 14.37 -9.41
C ALA A 9 -1.93 12.96 -9.97
N ASP A 10 -0.86 12.26 -10.37
CA ASP A 10 -0.92 10.88 -10.90
C ASP A 10 -1.27 9.85 -9.81
N ILE A 11 -0.91 10.12 -8.55
CA ILE A 11 -1.19 9.26 -7.40
C ILE A 11 -1.47 10.15 -6.18
N ILE A 12 -2.49 9.81 -5.40
CA ILE A 12 -2.80 10.46 -4.11
C ILE A 12 -2.55 9.45 -2.98
N LYS A 13 -1.55 9.75 -2.14
CA LYS A 13 -1.23 8.95 -0.95
C LYS A 13 -2.23 9.22 0.17
N ILE A 14 -2.80 8.15 0.72
CA ILE A 14 -3.59 8.16 1.95
C ILE A 14 -2.71 7.62 3.07
N PHE A 15 -2.42 8.45 4.07
CA PHE A 15 -1.54 8.11 5.19
C PHE A 15 -2.00 8.78 6.49
N PRO A 16 -2.02 8.04 7.62
CA PRO A 16 -1.82 6.60 7.73
C PRO A 16 -3.09 5.82 7.30
N ALA A 17 -2.95 4.86 6.39
CA ALA A 17 -4.08 4.09 5.87
C ALA A 17 -4.76 3.24 6.95
N ALA A 18 -4.03 2.78 7.96
CA ALA A 18 -4.59 2.03 9.09
C ALA A 18 -5.44 2.86 10.07
N SER A 19 -5.48 4.19 9.95
CA SER A 19 -6.37 5.01 10.79
C SER A 19 -7.78 5.17 10.24
N VAL A 20 -8.08 4.56 9.09
CA VAL A 20 -9.39 4.63 8.45
C VAL A 20 -9.89 3.22 8.13
N ASP A 21 -11.20 3.08 8.03
CA ASP A 21 -11.80 1.83 7.55
C ASP A 21 -11.41 1.56 6.10
N ILE A 22 -11.37 0.29 5.73
CA ILE A 22 -11.00 -0.14 4.38
C ILE A 22 -11.92 0.45 3.31
N SER A 23 -13.20 0.67 3.65
CA SER A 23 -14.21 1.27 2.78
C SER A 23 -13.96 2.76 2.49
N HIS A 24 -13.06 3.41 3.23
CA HIS A 24 -12.75 4.82 3.07
C HIS A 24 -12.29 5.16 1.64
N PHE A 25 -11.47 4.31 1.03
CA PHE A 25 -10.98 4.49 -0.35
C PHE A 25 -12.13 4.53 -1.36
N ASN A 26 -13.08 3.61 -1.24
CA ASN A 26 -14.30 3.59 -2.05
C ASN A 26 -15.20 4.81 -1.77
N ALA A 27 -15.33 5.22 -0.51
CA ALA A 27 -16.12 6.39 -0.13
C ALA A 27 -15.56 7.68 -0.75
N LEU A 28 -14.23 7.83 -0.80
CA LEU A 28 -13.56 8.97 -1.45
C LEU A 28 -13.84 9.03 -2.96
N MET A 29 -14.03 7.88 -3.62
CA MET A 29 -14.35 7.84 -5.05
C MET A 29 -15.75 8.37 -5.39
N GLY A 30 -16.67 8.46 -4.42
CA GLY A 30 -17.99 9.07 -4.65
C GLY A 30 -17.87 10.53 -5.15
N PRO A 31 -17.31 11.45 -4.35
CA PRO A 31 -17.15 12.85 -4.76
C PRO A 31 -15.97 13.10 -5.71
N LEU A 32 -14.95 12.23 -5.71
CA LEU A 32 -13.74 12.44 -6.51
C LEU A 32 -13.77 11.70 -7.84
N GLY A 33 -14.69 10.76 -8.05
CA GLY A 33 -14.64 9.78 -9.15
C GLY A 33 -13.46 8.81 -9.00
N VAL A 34 -13.23 8.00 -10.04
CA VAL A 34 -12.07 7.11 -10.10
C VAL A 34 -10.79 7.93 -9.92
N THR A 35 -10.03 7.60 -8.87
CA THR A 35 -8.85 8.37 -8.44
C THR A 35 -7.77 7.40 -7.97
N PRO A 36 -6.52 7.57 -8.42
CA PRO A 36 -5.42 6.65 -8.11
C PRO A 36 -4.91 6.83 -6.69
N PHE A 37 -5.56 6.16 -5.73
CA PHE A 37 -5.16 6.17 -4.34
C PHE A 37 -4.06 5.16 -4.03
N MET A 38 -3.08 5.58 -3.23
CA MET A 38 -2.06 4.72 -2.64
C MET A 38 -2.28 4.61 -1.13
N ALA A 39 -2.51 3.41 -0.61
CA ALA A 39 -2.61 3.16 0.83
C ALA A 39 -1.20 3.01 1.44
N VAL A 40 -0.87 3.82 2.45
CA VAL A 40 0.44 3.75 3.13
C VAL A 40 0.27 3.97 4.63
N GLY A 41 1.10 3.31 5.44
CA GLY A 41 1.09 3.45 6.90
C GLY A 41 0.14 2.46 7.56
N GLY A 42 0.72 1.47 8.24
CA GLY A 42 0.01 0.30 8.78
C GLY A 42 -0.39 -0.73 7.72
N VAL A 43 0.13 -0.61 6.49
CA VAL A 43 0.02 -1.64 5.45
C VAL A 43 1.18 -2.64 5.58
N ASN A 44 0.89 -3.93 5.51
CA ASN A 44 1.83 -5.04 5.66
C ASN A 44 1.41 -6.24 4.78
N GLN A 45 2.18 -7.34 4.87
CA GLN A 45 1.94 -8.55 4.09
C GLN A 45 0.59 -9.25 4.35
N ASP A 46 -0.09 -8.94 5.46
CA ASP A 46 -1.34 -9.59 5.84
C ASP A 46 -2.57 -8.79 5.36
N ASN A 47 -2.44 -7.48 5.15
CA ASN A 47 -3.57 -6.60 4.82
C ASN A 47 -3.42 -5.84 3.48
N ALA A 48 -2.26 -5.90 2.82
CA ALA A 48 -2.02 -5.19 1.56
C ALA A 48 -3.05 -5.54 0.47
N ASP A 49 -3.35 -6.83 0.29
CA ASP A 49 -4.36 -7.30 -0.66
C ASP A 49 -5.76 -6.75 -0.34
N THR A 50 -6.09 -6.62 0.96
CA THR A 50 -7.36 -6.03 1.38
C THR A 50 -7.49 -4.58 0.91
N PHE A 51 -6.44 -3.76 0.99
CA PHE A 51 -6.47 -2.39 0.47
C PHE A 51 -6.64 -2.36 -1.04
N LEU A 52 -5.90 -3.22 -1.76
CA LEU A 52 -5.96 -3.31 -3.22
C LEU A 52 -7.36 -3.71 -3.72
N LYS A 53 -8.01 -4.67 -3.04
CA LYS A 53 -9.37 -5.11 -3.37
C LYS A 53 -10.46 -4.09 -3.01
N ASN A 54 -10.15 -3.06 -2.22
CA ASN A 54 -11.13 -2.10 -1.70
C ASN A 54 -10.88 -0.65 -2.13
N GLY A 55 -10.31 -0.46 -3.32
CA GLY A 55 -10.25 0.84 -3.99
C GLY A 55 -8.91 1.56 -3.90
N ALA A 56 -7.93 1.05 -3.15
CA ALA A 56 -6.55 1.49 -3.34
C ALA A 56 -6.01 0.84 -4.63
N GLN A 57 -5.41 1.63 -5.51
CA GLN A 57 -4.74 1.10 -6.70
C GLN A 57 -3.29 0.74 -6.42
N PHE A 58 -2.73 1.32 -5.35
CA PHE A 58 -1.35 1.12 -4.96
C PHE A 58 -1.26 0.92 -3.44
N VAL A 59 -0.22 0.24 -3.00
CA VAL A 59 0.14 0.10 -1.59
C VAL A 59 1.61 0.48 -1.38
N GLY A 60 1.90 1.15 -0.28
CA GLY A 60 3.26 1.41 0.17
C GLY A 60 3.47 0.75 1.53
N ILE A 61 4.48 -0.13 1.60
CA ILE A 61 4.80 -0.93 2.78
C ILE A 61 6.22 -0.58 3.22
N GLY A 62 6.35 -0.10 4.45
CA GLY A 62 7.65 0.26 5.05
C GLY A 62 8.15 -0.77 6.08
N SER A 63 7.29 -1.69 6.52
CA SER A 63 7.58 -2.63 7.61
C SER A 63 6.87 -3.96 7.35
N GLY A 64 7.45 -5.06 7.83
CA GLY A 64 6.82 -6.38 7.76
C GLY A 64 6.96 -7.09 6.41
N ILE A 65 7.91 -6.67 5.57
CA ILE A 65 8.39 -7.47 4.43
C ILE A 65 9.73 -8.11 4.79
N PHE A 66 10.66 -7.35 5.37
CA PHE A 66 12.02 -7.79 5.65
C PHE A 66 12.25 -8.01 7.15
N GLU A 67 13.03 -9.03 7.48
CA GLU A 67 13.56 -9.23 8.82
C GLU A 67 14.63 -8.19 9.14
N LYS A 68 14.64 -7.71 10.38
CA LYS A 68 15.53 -6.62 10.82
C LYS A 68 17.00 -7.02 10.70
N GLU A 69 17.30 -8.26 11.04
CA GLU A 69 18.65 -8.83 11.03
C GLU A 69 19.21 -8.88 9.60
N ASP A 70 18.37 -9.22 8.62
CA ASP A 70 18.77 -9.27 7.22
C ASP A 70 19.02 -7.88 6.63
N ILE A 71 18.28 -6.86 7.06
CA ILE A 71 18.56 -5.46 6.72
C ILE A 71 19.92 -5.04 7.29
N GLN A 72 20.15 -5.29 8.59
CA GLN A 72 21.37 -4.87 9.28
C GLN A 72 22.62 -5.56 8.74
N ALA A 73 22.50 -6.83 8.37
CA ALA A 73 23.58 -7.61 7.77
C ALA A 73 23.77 -7.37 6.27
N CYS A 74 22.96 -6.51 5.64
CA CYS A 74 22.90 -6.35 4.19
C CYS A 74 22.76 -7.71 3.46
N ASN A 75 21.98 -8.64 4.01
CA ASN A 75 21.83 -9.99 3.50
C ASN A 75 20.91 -10.03 2.28
N ILE A 76 21.46 -9.66 1.13
CA ILE A 76 20.72 -9.55 -0.13
C ILE A 76 19.97 -10.84 -0.50
N ASN A 77 20.52 -12.01 -0.15
CA ASN A 77 19.88 -13.29 -0.47
C ASN A 77 18.58 -13.49 0.31
N ASN A 78 18.57 -13.18 1.60
CA ASN A 78 17.34 -13.30 2.38
C ASN A 78 16.35 -12.17 2.07
N LEU A 79 16.83 -10.94 1.85
CA LEU A 79 15.95 -9.85 1.41
C LEU A 79 15.20 -10.21 0.12
N LYS A 80 15.88 -10.84 -0.85
CA LYS A 80 15.23 -11.37 -2.07
C LYS A 80 14.18 -12.44 -1.77
N LYS A 81 14.47 -13.37 -0.84
CA LYS A 81 13.51 -14.42 -0.45
C LYS A 81 12.26 -13.83 0.20
N SER A 82 12.44 -12.89 1.12
CA SER A 82 11.33 -12.19 1.77
C SER A 82 10.45 -11.45 0.77
N LEU A 83 11.06 -10.75 -0.20
CA LEU A 83 10.32 -10.06 -1.25
C LEU A 83 9.57 -11.04 -2.17
N ALA A 84 10.19 -12.18 -2.53
CA ALA A 84 9.54 -13.21 -3.35
C ALA A 84 8.32 -13.82 -2.63
N ALA A 85 8.47 -14.16 -1.34
CA ALA A 85 7.36 -14.69 -0.53
C ALA A 85 6.20 -13.68 -0.42
N PHE A 86 6.51 -12.40 -0.26
CA PHE A 86 5.49 -11.34 -0.25
C PHE A 86 4.78 -11.22 -1.61
N HIS A 87 5.52 -11.27 -2.72
CA HIS A 87 4.95 -11.22 -4.07
C HIS A 87 4.02 -12.42 -4.35
N GLU A 88 4.42 -13.63 -3.95
CA GLU A 88 3.58 -14.83 -4.07
C GLU A 88 2.29 -14.69 -3.28
N LYS A 89 2.34 -14.12 -2.08
CA LYS A 89 1.15 -13.90 -1.24
C LYS A 89 0.16 -12.91 -1.85
N LEU A 90 0.64 -11.89 -2.58
CA LEU A 90 -0.22 -10.93 -3.29
C LEU A 90 -0.76 -11.43 -4.63
N SER A 91 -0.14 -12.45 -5.23
CA SER A 91 -0.52 -12.94 -6.57
C SER A 91 -1.60 -14.03 -6.53
N ASN A 92 -2.02 -14.47 -5.33
CA ASN A 92 -3.06 -15.48 -5.10
C ASN A 92 -4.38 -14.83 -4.67
#